data_AF-A0A2M7YMZ2-F1
#
_entry.id   AF-A0A2M7YMZ2-F1
#
_cell.length_a   1.000
_cell.length_b   1.000
_cell.length_c   1.000
_cell.angle_alpha   90.00
_cell.angle_beta   90.00
_cell.angle_gamma   90.00
#
_symmetry.space_group_name_H-M   'P 1'
#
loop_
_entity.id
_entity.type
_entity.pdbx_description
1 polymer ?
#
loop_
_entity_poly.entity_id
_entity_poly.type
_entity_poly.pdbx_seq_one_letter_code
_entity_poly.pdbx_strand_id
1 'polypeptide(L)'
;MIDILKNTANIANGFFVKKEKLRDFLFLNPPKNILSVLGYRDVKEMVEKEDLYEIFAALRFVESEKWLNQVFFHPYNDLRADNFEEREIKISVLSQKWTAIGEKFVGKKLHNISHLKELGFIFVLPMQKDHFVGQSLETFSLILHYLHEVDFYSKLFKKYSLEPNFGTNLVKLLSGAIADSMPEKDDSVLWRIIVRYLAKIDENDPRLFEPHVNPETIHWLKAEKEMDVLSQKNPNANLDFWRGIDDFAGEIFPAGKKGDDIVSFDLLDNVISLTHGGLGKYLYHQQEALWNKIFIEYMGEEKLESAVVENLKRGYIELK
;
A
#
# COMPACT_ATOMS: atom_id res chain seq x y z
N MET A 1 14.69 -4.73 -13.75
CA MET A 1 14.05 -4.05 -12.60
C MET A 1 13.29 -5.03 -11.73
N ILE A 2 12.27 -5.75 -12.25
CA ILE A 2 11.48 -6.72 -11.45
C ILE A 2 12.35 -7.79 -10.78
N ASP A 3 13.32 -8.37 -11.48
CA ASP A 3 14.21 -9.38 -10.88
C ASP A 3 15.08 -8.80 -9.76
N ILE A 4 15.53 -7.55 -9.91
CA ILE A 4 16.28 -6.85 -8.87
C ILE A 4 15.37 -6.66 -7.65
N LEU A 5 14.13 -6.20 -7.84
CA LEU A 5 13.15 -6.00 -6.76
C LEU A 5 12.89 -7.29 -5.99
N LYS A 6 12.60 -8.40 -6.69
CA LYS A 6 12.37 -9.71 -6.06
C LYS A 6 13.58 -10.20 -5.27
N ASN A 7 14.77 -10.09 -5.84
CA ASN A 7 16.01 -10.52 -5.18
C ASN A 7 16.40 -9.63 -4.00
N THR A 8 16.00 -8.36 -4.03
CA THR A 8 16.30 -7.40 -2.96
C THR A 8 15.38 -7.62 -1.76
N ALA A 9 14.07 -7.70 -2.01
CA ALA A 9 13.07 -7.80 -0.94
C ALA A 9 13.13 -9.14 -0.19
N ASN A 10 13.62 -10.21 -0.84
CA ASN A 10 13.79 -11.55 -0.25
C ASN A 10 12.56 -12.03 0.54
N ILE A 11 11.38 -11.87 -0.05
CA ILE A 11 10.09 -12.17 0.56
C ILE A 11 9.71 -13.62 0.30
N ALA A 12 9.20 -14.30 1.33
CA ALA A 12 8.72 -15.67 1.23
C ALA A 12 7.38 -15.78 0.48
N ASN A 13 6.89 -17.01 0.28
CA ASN A 13 5.54 -17.21 -0.23
C ASN A 13 4.50 -16.59 0.71
N GLY A 14 3.49 -15.94 0.11
CA GLY A 14 2.38 -15.35 0.84
C GLY A 14 1.09 -16.17 0.72
N PHE A 15 0.11 -15.84 1.57
CA PHE A 15 -1.19 -16.50 1.69
C PHE A 15 -2.27 -15.70 0.97
N PHE A 16 -2.67 -16.15 -0.21
CA PHE A 16 -3.51 -15.37 -1.13
C PHE A 16 -4.73 -16.15 -1.63
N VAL A 17 -5.76 -15.44 -2.07
CA VAL A 17 -6.98 -16.05 -2.63
C VAL A 17 -6.63 -16.89 -3.87
N LYS A 18 -7.18 -18.10 -3.92
CA LYS A 18 -7.06 -19.05 -5.04
C LYS A 18 -7.72 -18.53 -6.31
N LYS A 19 -7.12 -18.85 -7.46
CA LYS A 19 -7.65 -18.45 -8.77
C LYS A 19 -9.07 -18.96 -9.03
N GLU A 20 -9.42 -20.15 -8.57
CA GLU A 20 -10.76 -20.71 -8.72
C GLU A 20 -11.78 -19.81 -8.02
N LYS A 21 -11.47 -19.36 -6.79
CA LYS A 21 -12.36 -18.49 -6.03
C LYS A 21 -12.51 -17.11 -6.64
N LEU A 22 -11.44 -16.57 -7.22
CA LEU A 22 -11.48 -15.32 -7.97
C LEU A 22 -12.42 -15.42 -9.19
N ARG A 23 -12.40 -16.55 -9.90
CA ARG A 23 -13.35 -16.80 -11.00
C ARG A 23 -14.79 -16.83 -10.49
N ASP A 24 -15.05 -17.54 -9.39
CA ASP A 24 -16.38 -17.60 -8.78
C ASP A 24 -16.95 -16.21 -8.49
N PHE A 25 -16.12 -15.27 -8.00
CA PHE A 25 -16.55 -13.90 -7.76
C PHE A 25 -16.97 -13.17 -9.03
N LEU A 26 -16.24 -13.34 -10.13
CA LEU A 26 -16.61 -12.75 -11.42
C LEU A 26 -17.93 -13.34 -11.96
N PHE A 27 -18.16 -14.66 -11.79
CA PHE A 27 -19.41 -15.29 -12.20
C PHE A 27 -20.60 -14.87 -11.34
N LEU A 28 -20.37 -14.73 -10.03
CA LEU A 28 -21.40 -14.31 -9.08
C LEU A 28 -21.81 -12.84 -9.31
N ASN A 29 -20.82 -11.97 -9.54
CA ASN A 29 -21.01 -10.54 -9.75
C ASN A 29 -20.29 -10.06 -11.02
N PRO A 30 -20.89 -10.29 -12.21
CA PRO A 30 -20.29 -9.92 -13.50
C PRO A 30 -19.92 -8.42 -13.59
N PRO A 31 -18.66 -8.07 -13.91
CA PRO A 31 -18.24 -6.68 -14.09
C PRO A 31 -18.70 -6.15 -15.45
N LYS A 32 -19.86 -5.50 -15.46
CA LYS A 32 -20.55 -5.10 -16.69
C LYS A 32 -19.77 -4.07 -17.51
N ASN A 33 -19.05 -3.15 -16.87
CA ASN A 33 -18.28 -2.14 -17.58
C ASN A 33 -17.04 -2.77 -18.22
N ILE A 34 -16.36 -3.68 -17.53
CA ILE A 34 -15.22 -4.41 -18.12
C ILE A 34 -15.68 -5.22 -19.33
N LEU A 35 -16.77 -5.99 -19.20
CA LEU A 35 -17.34 -6.75 -20.33
C LEU A 35 -17.65 -5.83 -21.53
N SER A 36 -18.30 -4.70 -21.28
CA SER A 36 -18.66 -3.74 -22.32
C SER A 36 -17.44 -3.11 -23.00
N VAL A 37 -16.42 -2.73 -22.24
CA VAL A 37 -15.23 -2.04 -22.78
C VAL A 37 -14.34 -3.00 -23.55
N LEU A 38 -14.25 -4.26 -23.13
CA LEU A 38 -13.49 -5.29 -23.84
C LEU A 38 -14.29 -5.98 -24.96
N GLY A 39 -15.60 -5.73 -25.06
CA GLY A 39 -16.46 -6.30 -26.10
C GLY A 39 -16.80 -7.77 -25.90
N TYR A 40 -16.83 -8.25 -24.65
CA TYR A 40 -17.21 -9.63 -24.33
C TYR A 40 -18.69 -9.76 -24.02
N ARG A 41 -19.28 -10.87 -24.47
CA ARG A 41 -20.72 -11.14 -24.26
C ARG A 41 -21.03 -11.52 -22.81
N ASP A 42 -20.16 -12.31 -22.20
CA ASP A 42 -20.35 -12.84 -20.85
C ASP A 42 -19.01 -13.11 -20.14
N VAL A 43 -19.10 -13.40 -18.84
CA VAL A 43 -17.94 -13.66 -17.97
C VAL A 43 -17.15 -14.88 -18.42
N LYS A 44 -17.82 -15.89 -18.99
CA LYS A 44 -17.15 -17.11 -19.44
C LYS A 44 -16.19 -16.79 -20.58
N GLU A 45 -16.66 -16.08 -21.59
CA GLU A 45 -15.83 -15.65 -22.72
C GLU A 45 -14.65 -14.79 -22.24
N MET A 46 -14.89 -13.85 -21.32
CA MET A 46 -13.85 -12.98 -20.78
C MET A 46 -12.78 -13.78 -20.02
N VAL A 47 -13.16 -14.64 -19.07
CA VAL A 47 -12.21 -15.41 -18.24
C VAL A 47 -11.40 -16.44 -19.06
N GLU A 48 -11.91 -16.89 -20.21
CA GLU A 48 -11.18 -17.76 -21.14
C GLU A 48 -10.12 -17.00 -21.96
N LYS A 49 -10.35 -15.71 -22.25
CA LYS A 49 -9.51 -14.90 -23.15
C LYS A 49 -8.58 -13.91 -22.42
N GLU A 50 -8.83 -13.65 -21.14
CA GLU A 50 -8.16 -12.60 -20.38
C GLU A 50 -7.37 -13.11 -19.18
N ASP A 51 -6.27 -12.42 -18.82
CA ASP A 51 -5.52 -12.71 -17.59
C ASP A 51 -6.34 -12.26 -16.38
N LEU A 52 -6.62 -13.21 -15.49
CA LEU A 52 -7.47 -13.01 -14.33
C LEU A 52 -6.98 -11.90 -13.39
N TYR A 53 -5.66 -11.72 -13.24
CA TYR A 53 -5.09 -10.66 -12.42
C TYR A 53 -5.31 -9.29 -13.05
N GLU A 54 -5.22 -9.19 -14.39
CA GLU A 54 -5.51 -7.94 -15.09
C GLU A 54 -6.99 -7.55 -14.96
N ILE A 55 -7.92 -8.52 -15.06
CA ILE A 55 -9.35 -8.27 -14.82
C ILE A 55 -9.55 -7.71 -13.41
N PHE A 56 -8.94 -8.34 -12.39
CA PHE A 56 -9.08 -7.89 -11.01
C PHE A 56 -8.42 -6.53 -10.75
N ALA A 57 -7.30 -6.22 -11.39
CA ALA A 57 -6.74 -4.87 -11.36
C ALA A 57 -7.70 -3.85 -12.01
N ALA A 58 -8.28 -4.21 -13.15
CA ALA A 58 -9.23 -3.39 -13.89
C ALA A 58 -10.51 -3.08 -13.12
N LEU A 59 -10.95 -3.96 -12.22
CA LEU A 59 -12.08 -3.66 -11.33
C LEU A 59 -11.89 -2.32 -10.62
N ARG A 60 -10.67 -1.99 -10.16
CA ARG A 60 -10.39 -0.76 -9.40
C ARG A 60 -10.60 0.53 -10.19
N PHE A 61 -10.56 0.48 -11.52
CA PHE A 61 -10.58 1.68 -12.36
C PHE A 61 -11.65 1.69 -13.45
N VAL A 62 -12.29 0.55 -13.74
CA VAL A 62 -13.37 0.44 -14.74
C VAL A 62 -14.74 0.40 -14.09
N GLU A 63 -14.85 -0.24 -12.92
CA GLU A 63 -16.11 -0.37 -12.21
C GLU A 63 -16.30 0.76 -11.19
N SER A 64 -17.56 1.07 -10.87
CA SER A 64 -17.86 2.13 -9.90
C SER A 64 -17.51 1.68 -8.48
N GLU A 65 -16.96 2.59 -7.68
CA GLU A 65 -16.63 2.35 -6.27
C GLU A 65 -17.84 1.86 -5.47
N LYS A 66 -19.02 2.43 -5.71
CA LYS A 66 -20.27 2.01 -5.05
C LYS A 66 -20.58 0.53 -5.35
N TRP A 67 -20.48 0.11 -6.62
CA TRP A 67 -20.75 -1.28 -6.99
C TRP A 67 -19.69 -2.22 -6.44
N LEU A 68 -18.41 -1.84 -6.49
CA LEU A 68 -17.33 -2.64 -5.91
C LEU A 68 -17.58 -2.91 -4.43
N ASN A 69 -17.83 -1.86 -3.65
CA ASN A 69 -17.97 -1.97 -2.20
C ASN A 69 -19.28 -2.64 -1.76
N GLN A 70 -20.39 -2.39 -2.47
CA GLN A 70 -21.71 -2.87 -2.06
C GLN A 70 -22.10 -4.22 -2.68
N VAL A 71 -21.50 -4.59 -3.81
CA VAL A 71 -21.89 -5.78 -4.57
C VAL A 71 -20.71 -6.72 -4.76
N PHE A 72 -19.63 -6.27 -5.40
CA PHE A 72 -18.54 -7.17 -5.79
C PHE A 72 -17.78 -7.74 -4.60
N PHE A 73 -17.46 -6.91 -3.60
CA PHE A 73 -16.73 -7.32 -2.40
C PHE A 73 -17.61 -7.88 -1.29
N HIS A 74 -18.94 -7.83 -1.41
CA HIS A 74 -19.84 -8.38 -0.38
C HIS A 74 -19.58 -9.87 -0.09
N PRO A 75 -19.39 -10.75 -1.10
CA PRO A 75 -19.08 -12.17 -0.89
C PRO A 75 -17.72 -12.44 -0.22
N TYR A 76 -16.85 -11.44 -0.06
CA TYR A 76 -15.58 -11.63 0.67
C TYR A 76 -15.82 -11.94 2.16
N ASN A 77 -16.97 -11.56 2.72
CA ASN A 77 -17.34 -11.91 4.09
C ASN A 77 -17.46 -13.43 4.30
N ASP A 78 -17.74 -14.17 3.23
CA ASP A 78 -17.89 -15.63 3.26
C ASP A 78 -16.59 -16.38 2.93
N LEU A 79 -15.47 -15.66 2.77
CA LEU A 79 -14.16 -16.27 2.53
C LEU A 79 -13.72 -17.10 3.74
N ARG A 80 -13.18 -18.27 3.43
CA ARG A 80 -12.65 -19.24 4.37
C ARG A 80 -11.17 -19.51 4.10
N ALA A 81 -10.48 -20.04 5.09
CA ALA A 81 -9.05 -20.37 4.98
C ALA A 81 -8.73 -21.31 3.80
N ASP A 82 -9.63 -22.25 3.49
CA ASP A 82 -9.48 -23.20 2.36
C ASP A 82 -9.65 -22.53 0.97
N ASN A 83 -10.10 -21.28 0.92
CA ASN A 83 -10.15 -20.48 -0.31
C ASN A 83 -8.81 -19.81 -0.64
N PHE A 84 -7.78 -20.00 0.19
CA PHE A 84 -6.46 -19.40 0.04
C PHE A 84 -5.39 -20.47 -0.21
N GLU A 85 -4.29 -20.05 -0.82
CA GLU A 85 -3.12 -20.86 -1.14
C GLU A 85 -1.82 -20.11 -0.83
N GLU A 86 -0.73 -20.85 -0.63
CA GLU A 86 0.60 -20.27 -0.51
C GLU A 86 1.26 -20.16 -1.88
N ARG A 87 1.64 -18.94 -2.27
CA ARG A 87 2.33 -18.66 -3.54
C ARG A 87 3.13 -17.37 -3.48
N GLU A 88 4.04 -17.19 -4.43
CA GLU A 88 4.80 -15.95 -4.57
C GLU A 88 3.89 -14.74 -4.90
N ILE A 89 4.37 -13.55 -4.51
CA ILE A 89 3.81 -12.28 -4.97
C ILE A 89 4.08 -12.13 -6.48
N LYS A 90 3.01 -11.87 -7.25
CA LYS A 90 3.09 -11.58 -8.68
C LYS A 90 3.30 -10.07 -8.87
N ILE A 91 4.30 -9.70 -9.67
CA ILE A 91 4.51 -8.34 -10.16
C ILE A 91 4.34 -8.36 -11.67
N SER A 92 3.49 -7.50 -12.23
CA SER A 92 3.42 -7.35 -13.70
C SER A 92 3.03 -5.96 -14.16
N VAL A 93 3.51 -5.58 -15.34
CA VAL A 93 2.95 -4.45 -16.09
C VAL A 93 1.67 -4.94 -16.75
N LEU A 94 0.56 -4.19 -16.59
CA LEU A 94 -0.69 -4.54 -17.27
C LEU A 94 -0.53 -4.37 -18.78
N SER A 95 -1.28 -5.16 -19.56
CA SER A 95 -1.28 -5.06 -21.01
C SER A 95 -1.72 -3.68 -21.53
N GLN A 96 -1.21 -3.29 -22.71
CA GLN A 96 -1.40 -1.97 -23.32
C GLN A 96 -2.87 -1.60 -23.61
N LYS A 97 -3.78 -2.57 -23.66
CA LYS A 97 -5.23 -2.29 -23.81
C LYS A 97 -5.79 -1.51 -22.62
N TRP A 98 -5.17 -1.63 -21.44
CA TRP A 98 -5.59 -0.91 -20.25
C TRP A 98 -5.09 0.53 -20.22
N THR A 99 -4.19 0.95 -21.11
CA THR A 99 -3.59 2.29 -21.11
C THR A 99 -4.65 3.39 -21.19
N ALA A 100 -5.44 3.40 -22.26
CA ALA A 100 -6.48 4.42 -22.48
C ALA A 100 -7.61 4.36 -21.42
N ILE A 101 -7.89 3.16 -20.92
CA ILE A 101 -8.93 2.93 -19.89
C ILE A 101 -8.45 3.44 -18.53
N GLY A 102 -7.18 3.17 -18.20
CA GLY A 102 -6.53 3.49 -16.93
C GLY A 102 -6.12 4.96 -16.80
N GLU A 103 -6.00 5.71 -17.89
CA GLU A 103 -5.64 7.14 -17.88
C GLU A 103 -6.51 7.97 -16.92
N LYS A 104 -7.83 7.73 -16.89
CA LYS A 104 -8.74 8.46 -15.97
C LYS A 104 -8.48 8.13 -14.50
N PHE A 105 -7.98 6.94 -14.22
CA PHE A 105 -7.66 6.49 -12.86
C PHE A 105 -6.31 7.00 -12.40
N VAL A 106 -5.31 6.98 -13.29
CA VAL A 106 -4.02 7.63 -13.04
C VAL A 106 -4.21 9.14 -12.90
N GLY A 107 -5.11 9.79 -13.64
CA GLY A 107 -5.39 11.22 -13.41
C GLY A 107 -5.87 11.56 -11.99
N LYS A 108 -6.42 10.58 -11.24
CA LYS A 108 -6.82 10.74 -9.83
C LYS A 108 -5.75 10.30 -8.84
N LYS A 109 -4.88 9.35 -9.21
CA LYS A 109 -3.79 8.85 -8.37
C LYS A 109 -2.47 9.44 -8.86
N LEU A 110 -1.70 10.03 -7.96
CA LEU A 110 -0.39 10.62 -8.30
C LEU A 110 0.60 9.61 -8.96
N HIS A 111 0.35 8.30 -8.93
CA HIS A 111 1.19 7.29 -9.55
C HIS A 111 0.37 6.22 -10.32
N ASN A 112 1.03 5.53 -11.25
CA ASN A 112 0.46 4.46 -12.08
C ASN A 112 0.63 3.04 -11.50
N ILE A 113 1.08 2.93 -10.25
CA ILE A 113 1.35 1.65 -9.59
C ILE A 113 0.28 1.38 -8.55
N SER A 114 -0.13 0.14 -8.40
CA SER A 114 -1.09 -0.25 -7.36
C SER A 114 -0.96 -1.75 -7.09
N HIS A 115 -1.68 -2.24 -6.09
CA HIS A 115 -1.68 -3.65 -5.72
C HIS A 115 -3.08 -4.16 -5.34
N LEU A 116 -3.15 -5.46 -5.10
CA LEU A 116 -4.26 -6.22 -4.54
C LEU A 116 -3.67 -7.19 -3.50
N LYS A 117 -3.82 -6.81 -2.22
CA LYS A 117 -3.19 -7.50 -1.08
C LYS A 117 -3.64 -8.95 -1.00
N GLU A 118 -4.93 -9.18 -1.18
CA GLU A 118 -5.58 -10.48 -1.10
C GLU A 118 -5.25 -11.39 -2.29
N LEU A 119 -4.82 -10.82 -3.42
CA LEU A 119 -4.35 -11.56 -4.59
C LEU A 119 -2.82 -11.73 -4.61
N GLY A 120 -2.08 -11.08 -3.71
CA GLY A 120 -0.63 -11.05 -3.79
C GLY A 120 -0.15 -10.50 -5.13
N PHE A 121 -0.78 -9.42 -5.60
CA PHE A 121 -0.55 -8.88 -6.95
C PHE A 121 -0.19 -7.40 -6.89
N ILE A 122 0.98 -7.05 -7.42
CA ILE A 122 1.44 -5.68 -7.61
C ILE A 122 1.49 -5.42 -9.10
N PHE A 123 0.92 -4.31 -9.54
CA PHE A 123 0.82 -4.01 -10.95
C PHE A 123 1.16 -2.56 -11.30
N VAL A 124 1.71 -2.41 -12.50
CA VAL A 124 2.01 -1.12 -13.10
C VAL A 124 1.05 -0.91 -14.26
N LEU A 125 0.27 0.16 -14.21
CA LEU A 125 -0.56 0.60 -15.33
C LEU A 125 0.34 1.22 -16.41
N PRO A 126 0.27 0.77 -17.66
CA PRO A 126 0.95 1.44 -18.75
C PRO A 126 0.41 2.87 -18.91
N MET A 127 1.30 3.84 -19.14
CA MET A 127 0.97 5.24 -19.38
C MET A 127 1.40 5.65 -20.78
N GLN A 128 0.68 6.59 -21.40
CA GLN A 128 1.09 7.17 -22.70
C GLN A 128 2.16 8.25 -22.59
N LYS A 129 2.36 8.82 -21.40
CA LYS A 129 3.38 9.85 -21.21
C LYS A 129 4.72 9.20 -20.92
N ASP A 130 5.68 9.48 -21.80
CA ASP A 130 7.07 9.09 -21.62
C ASP A 130 7.82 10.12 -20.75
N HIS A 131 8.60 9.58 -19.80
CA HIS A 131 9.74 10.21 -19.13
C HIS A 131 9.47 11.44 -18.24
N PHE A 132 9.05 11.19 -17.00
CA PHE A 132 9.24 12.15 -15.91
C PHE A 132 10.62 11.93 -15.26
N VAL A 133 11.33 13.03 -14.96
CA VAL A 133 12.56 12.95 -14.16
C VAL A 133 12.20 12.35 -12.79
N GLY A 134 12.90 11.30 -12.38
CA GLY A 134 12.63 10.58 -11.12
C GLY A 134 11.68 9.39 -11.24
N GLN A 135 11.01 9.17 -12.38
CA GLN A 135 10.00 8.11 -12.53
C GLN A 135 10.53 6.70 -12.23
N SER A 136 11.77 6.39 -12.63
CA SER A 136 12.38 5.09 -12.35
C SER A 136 12.57 4.86 -10.85
N LEU A 137 12.97 5.91 -10.12
CA LEU A 137 13.17 5.86 -8.68
C LEU A 137 11.82 5.74 -7.95
N GLU A 138 10.83 6.54 -8.37
CA GLU A 138 9.45 6.47 -7.87
C GLU A 138 8.86 5.06 -8.06
N THR A 139 9.02 4.50 -9.25
CA THR A 139 8.51 3.17 -9.59
C THR A 139 9.20 2.09 -8.77
N PHE A 140 10.51 2.21 -8.61
CA PHE A 140 11.31 1.27 -7.87
C PHE A 140 10.94 1.27 -6.37
N SER A 141 10.90 2.45 -5.74
CA SER A 141 10.59 2.59 -4.32
C SER A 141 9.16 2.15 -4.01
N LEU A 142 8.17 2.54 -4.83
CA LEU A 142 6.78 2.13 -4.65
C LEU A 142 6.59 0.61 -4.76
N ILE A 143 7.27 -0.06 -5.69
CA ILE A 143 7.14 -1.53 -5.80
C ILE A 143 7.81 -2.22 -4.60
N LEU A 144 8.96 -1.74 -4.12
CA LEU A 144 9.56 -2.27 -2.88
C LEU A 144 8.64 -2.11 -1.68
N HIS A 145 8.06 -0.92 -1.50
CA HIS A 145 7.08 -0.68 -0.45
C HIS A 145 5.86 -1.60 -0.57
N TYR A 146 5.27 -1.74 -1.76
CA TYR A 146 4.13 -2.64 -1.97
C TYR A 146 4.47 -4.11 -1.78
N LEU A 147 5.72 -4.53 -2.02
CA LEU A 147 6.17 -5.88 -1.71
C LEU A 147 6.07 -6.15 -0.21
N HIS A 148 6.57 -5.24 0.63
CA HIS A 148 6.49 -5.35 2.09
C HIS A 148 5.06 -5.22 2.63
N GLU A 149 4.24 -4.35 2.04
CA GLU A 149 2.84 -4.21 2.43
C GLU A 149 2.04 -5.48 2.10
N VAL A 150 2.20 -6.04 0.89
CA VAL A 150 1.52 -7.28 0.48
C VAL A 150 1.96 -8.46 1.36
N ASP A 151 3.26 -8.56 1.67
CA ASP A 151 3.79 -9.58 2.60
C ASP A 151 3.21 -9.43 4.02
N PHE A 152 3.20 -8.22 4.55
CA PHE A 152 2.65 -7.91 5.87
C PHE A 152 1.18 -8.32 5.98
N TYR A 153 0.36 -7.94 5.00
CA TYR A 153 -1.05 -8.32 4.98
C TYR A 153 -1.25 -9.82 4.76
N SER A 154 -0.43 -10.47 3.93
CA SER A 154 -0.44 -11.92 3.77
C SER A 154 -0.23 -12.65 5.10
N LYS A 155 0.75 -12.22 5.91
CA LYS A 155 0.99 -12.76 7.25
C LYS A 155 -0.20 -12.56 8.19
N LEU A 156 -0.84 -11.39 8.12
CA LEU A 156 -2.08 -11.11 8.87
C LEU A 156 -3.23 -12.01 8.43
N PHE A 157 -3.41 -12.23 7.12
CA PHE A 157 -4.44 -13.12 6.60
C PHE A 157 -4.22 -14.55 7.10
N LYS A 158 -2.97 -15.03 7.08
CA LYS A 158 -2.61 -16.34 7.62
C LYS A 158 -2.92 -16.43 9.12
N LYS A 159 -2.55 -15.42 9.90
CA LYS A 159 -2.85 -15.34 11.34
C LYS A 159 -4.37 -15.41 11.59
N TYR A 160 -5.15 -14.60 10.87
CA TYR A 160 -6.60 -14.53 11.06
C TYR A 160 -7.36 -15.72 10.47
N SER A 161 -6.73 -16.52 9.60
CA SER A 161 -7.33 -17.76 9.09
C SER A 161 -7.60 -18.81 10.18
N LEU A 162 -6.95 -18.65 11.35
CA LEU A 162 -7.15 -19.47 12.54
C LEU A 162 -8.28 -18.96 13.44
N GLU A 163 -8.81 -17.76 13.17
CA GLU A 163 -9.89 -17.15 13.95
C GLU A 163 -11.27 -17.42 13.34
N PRO A 164 -12.35 -17.42 14.16
CA PRO A 164 -13.72 -17.35 13.64
C PRO A 164 -13.94 -16.08 12.80
N ASN A 165 -14.90 -16.15 11.88
CA ASN A 165 -15.27 -15.01 11.01
C ASN A 165 -14.12 -14.48 10.15
N PHE A 166 -13.26 -15.37 9.64
CA PHE A 166 -12.10 -15.03 8.82
C PHE A 166 -12.44 -14.04 7.68
N GLY A 167 -13.45 -14.32 6.86
CA GLY A 167 -13.87 -13.43 5.77
C GLY A 167 -14.26 -12.04 6.24
N THR A 168 -15.04 -11.92 7.32
CA THR A 168 -15.38 -10.62 7.91
C THR A 168 -14.15 -9.86 8.44
N ASN A 169 -13.22 -10.57 9.08
CA ASN A 169 -11.97 -9.97 9.57
C ASN A 169 -11.09 -9.51 8.40
N LEU A 170 -11.04 -10.29 7.31
CA LEU A 170 -10.35 -9.95 6.07
C LEU A 170 -10.92 -8.65 5.46
N VAL A 171 -12.25 -8.54 5.34
CA VAL A 171 -12.90 -7.34 4.80
C VAL A 171 -12.60 -6.10 5.66
N LYS A 172 -12.59 -6.22 6.98
CA LYS A 172 -12.19 -5.12 7.89
C LYS A 172 -10.75 -4.70 7.68
N LEU A 173 -9.82 -5.65 7.53
CA LEU A 173 -8.42 -5.36 7.23
C LEU A 173 -8.25 -4.65 5.90
N LEU A 174 -8.87 -5.15 4.83
CA LEU A 174 -8.76 -4.59 3.49
C LEU A 174 -9.39 -3.19 3.38
N SER A 175 -10.47 -2.93 4.12
CA SER A 175 -11.10 -1.59 4.15
C SER A 175 -10.36 -0.59 5.04
N GLY A 176 -9.36 -1.02 5.81
CA GLY A 176 -8.69 -0.19 6.80
C GLY A 176 -9.66 0.31 7.89
N ALA A 177 -10.75 -0.42 8.13
CA ALA A 177 -11.73 -0.12 9.17
C ALA A 177 -11.19 -0.62 10.51
N ILE A 178 -10.44 0.24 11.19
CA ILE A 178 -9.95 0.03 12.55
C ILE A 178 -10.89 0.73 13.53
N ALA A 179 -10.99 0.21 14.75
CA ALA A 179 -11.76 0.85 15.80
C ALA A 179 -11.21 2.27 16.07
N ASP A 180 -12.07 3.29 15.89
CA ASP A 180 -11.71 4.68 16.17
C ASP A 180 -11.70 5.00 17.68
N SER A 181 -12.42 4.20 18.47
CA SER A 181 -12.57 4.37 19.91
C SER A 181 -11.32 3.92 20.66
N MET A 182 -10.73 4.84 21.42
CA MET A 182 -9.72 4.52 22.43
C MET A 182 -10.40 4.21 23.77
N PRO A 183 -9.85 3.30 24.58
CA PRO A 183 -10.31 3.15 25.95
C PRO A 183 -10.06 4.45 26.74
N GLU A 184 -10.78 4.63 27.84
CA GLU A 184 -10.50 5.72 28.77
C GLU A 184 -9.05 5.63 29.26
N LYS A 185 -8.36 6.77 29.30
CA LYS A 185 -6.98 6.85 29.77
C LYS A 185 -6.95 6.53 31.26
N ASP A 186 -6.32 5.42 31.61
CA ASP A 186 -5.86 5.10 32.96
C ASP A 186 -4.39 5.55 33.11
N ASP A 187 -3.60 4.83 33.91
CA ASP A 187 -2.15 5.07 34.06
C ASP A 187 -1.30 4.57 32.86
N SER A 188 -1.91 3.97 31.83
CA SER A 188 -1.19 3.44 30.66
C SER A 188 -0.99 4.47 29.54
N VAL A 189 0.13 4.35 28.81
CA VAL A 189 0.38 5.15 27.61
C VAL A 189 -0.17 4.42 26.40
N LEU A 190 -1.15 5.03 25.74
CA LEU A 190 -1.80 4.45 24.58
C LEU A 190 -1.30 5.10 23.28
N TRP A 191 -0.93 4.27 22.32
CA TRP A 191 -0.53 4.65 20.98
C TRP A 191 -1.57 4.17 19.97
N ARG A 192 -2.12 5.04 19.13
CA ARG A 192 -3.05 4.61 18.08
C ARG A 192 -2.31 3.83 16.98
N ILE A 193 -3.05 2.99 16.27
CA ILE A 193 -2.59 2.42 14.99
C ILE A 193 -3.42 3.06 13.88
N ILE A 194 -2.78 3.88 13.07
CA ILE A 194 -3.41 4.61 11.97
C ILE A 194 -2.97 3.95 10.66
N VAL A 195 -3.88 3.27 9.96
CA VAL A 195 -3.59 2.52 8.71
C VAL A 195 -3.67 3.32 7.42
N ARG A 196 -3.82 4.65 7.51
CA ARG A 196 -3.99 5.51 6.35
C ARG A 196 -3.32 6.85 6.61
N TYR A 197 -2.86 7.50 5.56
CA TYR A 197 -2.36 8.89 5.65
C TYR A 197 -3.54 9.85 5.88
N LEU A 198 -3.91 10.10 7.13
CA LEU A 198 -5.03 10.98 7.48
C LEU A 198 -4.82 12.41 6.98
N ALA A 199 -3.58 12.89 6.97
CA ALA A 199 -3.23 14.20 6.44
C ALA A 199 -3.55 14.39 4.93
N LYS A 200 -3.71 13.30 4.14
CA LYS A 200 -4.23 13.39 2.77
C LYS A 200 -5.71 13.73 2.70
N ILE A 201 -6.45 13.44 3.77
CA ILE A 201 -7.89 13.65 3.88
C ILE A 201 -8.15 14.97 4.60
N ASP A 202 -7.53 15.15 5.76
CA ASP A 202 -7.59 16.33 6.60
C ASP A 202 -6.27 16.48 7.37
N GLU A 203 -5.48 17.51 7.03
CA GLU A 203 -4.21 17.83 7.69
C GLU A 203 -4.39 18.26 9.16
N ASN A 204 -5.62 18.62 9.55
CA ASN A 204 -5.96 19.04 10.91
C ASN A 204 -6.68 17.94 11.71
N ASP A 205 -6.69 16.69 11.22
CA ASP A 205 -7.32 15.58 11.93
C ASP A 205 -6.71 15.46 13.35
N PRO A 206 -7.53 15.54 14.42
CA PRO A 206 -7.02 15.58 15.79
C PRO A 206 -6.17 14.35 16.16
N ARG A 207 -6.40 13.20 15.50
CA ARG A 207 -5.65 11.97 15.74
C ARG A 207 -4.19 12.08 15.33
N LEU A 208 -3.83 12.98 14.40
CA LEU A 208 -2.46 13.25 13.98
C LEU A 208 -1.61 13.87 15.10
N PHE A 209 -2.25 14.44 16.14
CA PHE A 209 -1.59 15.07 17.28
C PHE A 209 -1.57 14.18 18.53
N GLU A 210 -2.06 12.95 18.43
CA GLU A 210 -1.99 11.94 19.49
C GLU A 210 -0.84 10.97 19.23
N PRO A 211 -0.25 10.31 20.25
CA PRO A 211 0.74 9.26 20.03
C PRO A 211 0.18 8.16 19.12
N HIS A 212 0.86 7.87 18.01
CA HIS A 212 0.42 6.86 17.07
C HIS A 212 1.57 6.23 16.29
N VAL A 213 1.28 5.07 15.70
CA VAL A 213 2.12 4.40 14.74
C VAL A 213 1.35 4.16 13.45
N ASN A 214 2.07 4.16 12.34
CA ASN A 214 1.53 3.93 11.01
C ASN A 214 2.17 2.69 10.36
N PRO A 215 1.39 1.66 10.00
CA PRO A 215 1.92 0.48 9.33
C PRO A 215 2.53 0.76 7.95
N GLU A 216 2.02 1.76 7.22
CA GLU A 216 2.54 2.12 5.89
C GLU A 216 4.01 2.54 5.95
N THR A 217 4.36 3.29 7.00
CA THR A 217 5.73 3.71 7.29
C THR A 217 6.66 2.52 7.58
N ILE A 218 6.16 1.43 8.17
CA ILE A 218 6.97 0.20 8.39
C ILE A 218 7.42 -0.37 7.04
N HIS A 219 6.54 -0.33 6.03
CA HIS A 219 6.84 -0.83 4.70
C HIS A 219 7.85 0.06 3.98
N TRP A 220 7.79 1.38 4.20
CA TRP A 220 8.80 2.33 3.71
C TRP A 220 10.16 2.11 4.36
N LEU A 221 10.22 2.02 5.69
CA LEU A 221 11.45 1.76 6.42
C LEU A 221 12.19 0.52 5.91
N LYS A 222 11.46 -0.56 5.59
CA LYS A 222 12.04 -1.77 5.00
C LYS A 222 12.55 -1.54 3.57
N ALA A 223 11.75 -0.86 2.74
CA ALA A 223 12.13 -0.54 1.36
C ALA A 223 13.40 0.34 1.31
N GLU A 224 13.54 1.31 2.21
CA GLU A 224 14.70 2.20 2.28
C GLU A 224 15.96 1.45 2.73
N LYS A 225 15.87 0.61 3.77
CA LYS A 225 16.98 -0.28 4.18
C LYS A 225 17.47 -1.18 3.05
N GLU A 226 16.56 -1.64 2.20
CA GLU A 226 16.88 -2.45 1.03
C GLU A 226 17.55 -1.63 -0.07
N MET A 227 17.10 -0.40 -0.30
CA MET A 227 17.77 0.56 -1.19
C MET A 227 19.20 0.86 -0.72
N ASP A 228 19.38 0.94 0.59
CA ASP A 228 20.67 1.10 1.24
C ASP A 228 21.63 -0.06 0.93
N VAL A 229 21.16 -1.30 1.14
CA VAL A 229 21.90 -2.52 0.80
C VAL A 229 22.21 -2.59 -0.69
N LEU A 230 21.29 -2.14 -1.54
CA LEU A 230 21.51 -2.06 -2.99
C LEU A 230 22.59 -1.04 -3.36
N SER A 231 22.62 0.12 -2.70
CA SER A 231 23.66 1.13 -2.90
C SER A 231 25.03 0.59 -2.52
N GLN A 232 25.13 -0.17 -1.42
CA GLN A 232 26.40 -0.83 -1.02
C GLN A 232 26.90 -1.82 -2.09
N LYS A 233 25.99 -2.56 -2.72
CA LYS A 233 26.32 -3.50 -3.82
C LYS A 233 26.57 -2.78 -5.15
N ASN A 234 26.01 -1.59 -5.34
CA ASN A 234 26.09 -0.79 -6.56
C ASN A 234 26.39 0.69 -6.21
N PRO A 235 27.61 1.04 -5.77
CA PRO A 235 27.89 2.38 -5.24
C PRO A 235 27.58 3.53 -6.21
N ASN A 236 27.65 3.28 -7.52
CA ASN A 236 27.31 4.27 -8.55
C ASN A 236 25.83 4.65 -8.57
N ALA A 237 24.95 3.86 -7.95
CA ALA A 237 23.52 4.15 -7.86
C ALA A 237 23.22 5.27 -6.83
N ASN A 238 24.10 5.48 -5.84
CA ASN A 238 23.98 6.50 -4.79
C ASN A 238 22.58 6.54 -4.14
N LEU A 239 21.98 5.37 -3.89
CA LEU A 239 20.64 5.27 -3.30
C LEU A 239 20.65 5.46 -1.77
N ASP A 240 21.84 5.57 -1.17
CA ASP A 240 22.05 5.69 0.28
C ASP A 240 22.34 7.12 0.73
N PHE A 241 21.99 8.11 -0.09
CA PHE A 241 22.28 9.52 0.16
C PHE A 241 21.59 10.09 1.42
N TRP A 242 20.47 9.49 1.86
CA TRP A 242 19.77 9.86 3.10
C TRP A 242 19.95 8.88 4.25
N ARG A 243 20.80 7.85 4.11
CA ARG A 243 20.97 6.79 5.12
C ARG A 243 21.04 7.34 6.55
N GLY A 244 20.14 6.87 7.41
CA GLY A 244 20.08 7.18 8.84
C GLY A 244 19.26 8.41 9.19
N ILE A 245 18.81 9.17 8.20
CA ILE A 245 17.85 10.28 8.33
C ILE A 245 16.74 10.21 7.26
N ASP A 246 16.75 9.13 6.48
CA ASP A 246 15.72 8.74 5.53
C ASP A 246 14.39 8.57 6.25
N ASP A 247 13.29 8.90 5.57
CA ASP A 247 11.91 8.99 6.05
C ASP A 247 11.56 10.11 7.05
N PHE A 248 12.17 10.20 8.23
CA PHE A 248 11.58 10.98 9.34
C PHE A 248 12.11 12.42 9.47
N ALA A 249 13.26 12.73 8.88
CA ALA A 249 13.89 14.02 9.06
C ALA A 249 13.27 15.11 8.17
N GLY A 250 13.32 16.34 8.67
CA GLY A 250 12.97 17.53 7.92
C GLY A 250 13.58 18.76 8.57
N GLU A 251 13.74 19.82 7.81
CA GLU A 251 14.34 21.07 8.28
C GLU A 251 13.52 22.28 7.84
N ILE A 252 13.52 23.32 8.68
CA ILE A 252 12.83 24.57 8.40
C ILE A 252 13.78 25.48 7.61
N PHE A 253 13.38 25.86 6.41
CA PHE A 253 14.12 26.77 5.54
C PHE A 253 13.36 28.08 5.32
N PRO A 254 14.06 29.23 5.19
CA PRO A 254 13.43 30.48 4.79
C PRO A 254 12.85 30.39 3.36
N ALA A 255 11.54 30.58 3.21
CA ALA A 255 10.80 30.59 1.94
C ALA A 255 10.46 32.01 1.46
N GLY A 256 11.41 32.93 1.63
CA GLY A 256 11.29 34.33 1.17
C GLY A 256 10.11 35.06 1.81
N LYS A 257 9.25 35.69 0.99
CA LYS A 257 8.11 36.48 1.50
C LYS A 257 7.00 35.64 2.15
N LYS A 258 7.04 34.31 2.00
CA LYS A 258 6.06 33.39 2.59
C LYS A 258 6.39 32.99 4.04
N GLY A 259 7.53 33.45 4.57
CA GLY A 259 8.02 33.06 5.89
C GLY A 259 8.89 31.81 5.81
N ASP A 260 8.96 31.08 6.90
CA ASP A 260 9.70 29.82 6.99
C ASP A 260 8.83 28.64 6.52
N ASP A 261 9.46 27.63 5.93
CA ASP A 261 8.78 26.44 5.42
C ASP A 261 9.54 25.16 5.77
N ILE A 262 8.81 24.09 6.11
CA ILE A 262 9.40 22.77 6.42
C ILE A 262 9.69 22.05 5.10
N VAL A 263 10.92 21.61 4.91
CA VAL A 263 11.35 20.73 3.82
C VAL A 263 11.55 19.33 4.39
N SER A 264 10.82 18.37 3.83
CA SER A 264 10.95 16.95 4.15
C SER A 264 12.20 16.36 3.48
N PHE A 265 12.94 15.51 4.19
CA PHE A 265 14.01 14.69 3.62
C PHE A 265 13.53 13.26 3.29
N ASP A 266 12.24 12.97 3.46
CA ASP A 266 11.63 11.72 3.02
C ASP A 266 11.79 11.55 1.50
N LEU A 267 12.28 10.38 1.09
CA LEU A 267 12.58 10.11 -0.31
C LEU A 267 11.31 10.22 -1.18
N LEU A 268 10.17 9.74 -0.70
CA LEU A 268 8.94 9.66 -1.49
C LEU A 268 8.26 11.01 -1.60
N ASP A 269 8.23 11.80 -0.53
CA ASP A 269 7.77 13.18 -0.58
C ASP A 269 8.53 13.96 -1.66
N ASN A 270 9.86 13.80 -1.70
CA ASN A 270 10.72 14.47 -2.68
C ASN A 270 10.56 13.91 -4.10
N VAL A 271 10.53 12.59 -4.27
CA VAL A 271 10.43 11.95 -5.59
C VAL A 271 9.07 12.20 -6.21
N ILE A 272 7.97 12.11 -5.45
CA ILE A 272 6.63 12.44 -5.95
C ILE A 272 6.56 13.94 -6.29
N SER A 273 7.11 14.82 -5.45
CA SER A 273 7.20 16.24 -5.78
C SER A 273 7.90 16.45 -7.13
N LEU A 274 9.07 15.84 -7.33
CA LEU A 274 9.85 15.95 -8.56
C LEU A 274 9.08 15.43 -9.79
N THR A 275 8.46 14.25 -9.71
CA THR A 275 7.74 13.66 -10.85
C THR A 275 6.47 14.43 -11.21
N HIS A 276 5.95 15.24 -10.29
CA HIS A 276 4.80 16.13 -10.47
C HIS A 276 5.17 17.59 -10.79
N GLY A 277 6.43 17.86 -11.13
CA GLY A 277 6.89 19.18 -11.56
C GLY A 277 7.49 20.05 -10.45
N GLY A 278 7.78 19.48 -9.28
CA GLY A 278 8.59 20.08 -8.21
C GLY A 278 7.92 21.20 -7.41
N LEU A 279 6.62 21.41 -7.58
CA LEU A 279 5.88 22.53 -6.96
C LEU A 279 4.97 22.08 -5.80
N GLY A 280 4.70 20.78 -5.69
CA GLY A 280 3.84 20.21 -4.65
C GLY A 280 4.62 19.88 -3.39
N LYS A 281 4.15 20.39 -2.24
CA LYS A 281 4.67 20.00 -0.94
C LYS A 281 3.96 18.74 -0.47
N TYR A 282 4.73 17.70 -0.18
CA TYR A 282 4.26 16.49 0.47
C TYR A 282 5.03 16.35 1.79
N LEU A 283 4.31 16.22 2.90
CA LEU A 283 4.90 16.04 4.24
C LEU A 283 4.35 14.81 4.96
N TYR A 284 3.30 14.20 4.41
CA TYR A 284 2.53 13.21 5.15
C TYR A 284 3.28 11.88 5.26
N HIS A 285 4.30 11.60 4.44
CA HIS A 285 5.15 10.42 4.69
C HIS A 285 6.12 10.72 5.84
N GLN A 286 6.80 11.87 5.76
CA GLN A 286 7.75 12.31 6.78
C GLN A 286 7.15 12.42 8.19
N GLN A 287 5.94 12.96 8.29
CA GLN A 287 5.28 13.13 9.58
C GLN A 287 4.92 11.79 10.23
N GLU A 288 4.44 10.82 9.45
CA GLU A 288 4.12 9.47 9.94
C GLU A 288 5.41 8.68 10.24
N ALA A 289 6.46 8.88 9.45
CA ALA A 289 7.81 8.41 9.71
C ALA A 289 8.37 8.91 11.05
N LEU A 290 8.20 10.20 11.34
CA LEU A 290 8.60 10.78 12.61
C LEU A 290 7.87 10.14 13.80
N TRP A 291 6.57 9.88 13.69
CA TRP A 291 5.83 9.20 14.76
C TRP A 291 6.31 7.78 15.01
N ASN A 292 6.53 6.99 13.96
CA ASN A 292 7.15 5.67 14.10
C ASN A 292 8.56 5.76 14.67
N LYS A 293 9.37 6.74 14.26
CA LYS A 293 10.71 6.97 14.78
C LYS A 293 10.69 7.22 16.29
N ILE A 294 9.78 8.07 16.77
CA ILE A 294 9.59 8.31 18.21
C ILE A 294 9.27 6.98 18.91
N PHE A 295 8.32 6.18 18.39
CA PHE A 295 8.00 4.86 18.96
C PHE A 295 9.23 3.94 19.01
N ILE A 296 10.01 3.88 17.93
CA ILE A 296 11.23 3.07 17.82
C ILE A 296 12.26 3.48 18.88
N GLU A 297 12.47 4.77 19.12
CA GLU A 297 13.42 5.26 20.15
C GLU A 297 13.04 4.79 21.57
N TYR A 298 11.76 4.57 21.85
CA TYR A 298 11.31 4.04 23.14
C TYR A 298 11.32 2.51 23.21
N MET A 299 10.86 1.85 22.15
CA MET A 299 10.49 0.43 22.19
C MET A 299 11.49 -0.51 21.52
N GLY A 300 12.34 0.02 20.64
CA GLY A 300 13.15 -0.75 19.71
C GLY A 300 12.43 -1.01 18.40
N GLU A 301 13.18 -1.02 17.30
CA GLU A 301 12.64 -1.21 15.95
C GLU A 301 12.04 -2.60 15.76
N GLU A 302 12.66 -3.61 16.36
CA GLU A 302 12.21 -5.00 16.31
C GLU A 302 10.81 -5.21 16.89
N LYS A 303 10.36 -4.28 17.75
CA LYS A 303 9.03 -4.32 18.36
C LYS A 303 7.96 -3.62 17.55
N LEU A 304 8.31 -2.72 16.63
CA LEU A 304 7.32 -1.90 15.92
C LEU A 304 6.34 -2.77 15.12
N GLU A 305 6.84 -3.64 14.24
CA GLU A 305 5.99 -4.48 13.39
C GLU A 305 5.21 -5.51 14.21
N SER A 306 5.85 -6.16 15.18
CA SER A 306 5.18 -7.16 16.04
C SER A 306 4.08 -6.52 16.88
N ALA A 307 4.33 -5.35 17.48
CA ALA A 307 3.33 -4.61 18.23
C ALA A 307 2.16 -4.18 17.35
N VAL A 308 2.41 -3.74 16.11
CA VAL A 308 1.31 -3.43 15.18
C VAL A 308 0.52 -4.70 14.83
N VAL A 309 1.17 -5.81 14.47
CA VAL A 309 0.50 -7.08 14.07
C VAL A 309 -0.34 -7.67 15.19
N GLU A 310 0.09 -7.56 16.43
CA GLU A 310 -0.64 -8.05 17.60
C GLU A 310 -1.89 -7.22 17.87
N ASN A 311 -1.84 -5.93 17.56
CA ASN A 311 -2.79 -4.95 18.06
C ASN A 311 -3.64 -4.28 16.97
N LEU A 312 -3.38 -4.56 15.69
CA LEU A 312 -4.06 -3.94 14.55
C LEU A 312 -5.59 -4.02 14.65
N LYS A 313 -6.10 -5.18 15.11
CA LYS A 313 -7.55 -5.42 15.28
C LYS A 313 -8.17 -4.51 16.35
N ARG A 314 -7.45 -4.25 17.45
CA ARG A 314 -7.92 -3.34 18.51
C ARG A 314 -7.69 -1.87 18.18
N GLY A 315 -6.71 -1.57 17.31
CA GLY A 315 -6.45 -0.22 16.80
C GLY A 315 -5.55 0.65 17.66
N TYR A 316 -4.95 0.09 18.71
CA TYR A 316 -4.02 0.81 19.58
C TYR A 316 -3.01 -0.14 20.23
N ILE A 317 -1.87 0.38 20.66
CA ILE A 317 -0.85 -0.30 21.46
C ILE A 317 -0.91 0.30 22.86
N GLU A 318 -0.96 -0.54 23.87
CA GLU A 318 -0.90 -0.16 25.28
C GLU A 318 0.50 -0.45 25.81
N LEU A 319 1.20 0.59 26.26
CA LEU A 319 2.50 0.49 26.89
C LEU A 319 2.32 0.59 28.42
N LYS A 320 2.91 -0.37 29.14
CA LYS A 320 2.88 -0.46 30.61
C LYS A 320 4.24 -0.15 31.20
#